data_AF-A0A831WAB5-F1
#
_entry.id   AF-A0A831WAB5-F1
#
_cell.length_a   1.000
_cell.length_b   1.000
_cell.length_c   1.000
_cell.angle_alpha   90.00
_cell.angle_beta   90.00
_cell.angle_gamma   90.00
#
_symmetry.space_group_name_H-M   'P 1'
#
loop_
_entity.id
_entity.type
_entity.pdbx_description
1 polymer ?
#
loop_
_entity_poly.entity_id
_entity_poly.type
_entity_poly.pdbx_seq_one_letter_code
_entity_poly.pdbx_strand_id
1 'polypeptide(L)'
;MTGKLHLIRIGDHYYPRPDRGWGSCAEELLHHSSRYYHYTEAFLRNLAGDRRFVLGGYRAEDLSEAQRGVLAAVLSLPPGAETAAACIRIVEAVCAGRDDVDADLAERYRERLHVVPREEGAPVEHSFHDPVPPRDLPPIEPFLAIAERLQMPVAVHGHVVELSFRQLARHLDSPRPQVRVNLQNAILWLHQAGYHLHDHPGLSHGEARDIGDDGAV
;
A
#
# COMPACT_ATOMS: atom_id res chain seq x y z
N MET A 1 -2.58 23.38 -17.55
CA MET A 1 -3.65 22.49 -17.08
C MET A 1 -3.43 22.25 -15.60
N THR A 2 -4.08 23.04 -14.75
CA THR A 2 -4.01 22.92 -13.29
C THR A 2 -4.90 21.75 -12.88
N GLY A 3 -4.32 20.55 -12.81
CA GLY A 3 -5.01 19.40 -12.24
C GLY A 3 -5.34 19.71 -10.78
N LYS A 4 -6.59 19.48 -10.37
CA LYS A 4 -6.96 19.56 -8.95
C LYS A 4 -6.04 18.60 -8.18
N LEU A 5 -5.26 19.12 -7.25
CA LEU A 5 -4.51 18.30 -6.31
C LEU A 5 -5.53 17.65 -5.38
N HIS A 6 -5.67 16.33 -5.48
CA HIS A 6 -6.44 15.55 -4.52
C HIS A 6 -5.62 15.45 -3.24
N LEU A 7 -6.19 15.95 -2.15
CA LEU A 7 -5.53 16.03 -0.84
C LEU A 7 -6.21 15.10 0.15
N ILE A 8 -5.42 14.51 1.02
CA ILE A 8 -5.90 13.75 2.17
C ILE A 8 -5.61 14.51 3.46
N ARG A 9 -6.53 14.38 4.42
CA ARG A 9 -6.36 14.95 5.75
C ARG A 9 -5.74 13.92 6.69
N ILE A 10 -4.63 14.29 7.32
CA ILE A 10 -4.06 13.50 8.42
C ILE A 10 -3.83 14.45 9.60
N GLY A 11 -4.59 14.27 10.67
CA GLY A 11 -4.64 15.23 11.78
C GLY A 11 -5.15 16.60 11.29
N ASP A 12 -4.36 17.65 11.50
CA ASP A 12 -4.69 19.02 11.08
C ASP A 12 -3.99 19.45 9.78
N HIS A 13 -3.31 18.52 9.10
CA HIS A 13 -2.53 18.76 7.90
C HIS A 13 -3.16 18.12 6.65
N TYR A 14 -2.88 18.74 5.51
CA TYR A 14 -3.30 18.27 4.19
C TYR A 14 -2.08 17.81 3.40
N TYR A 15 -2.12 16.58 2.92
CA TYR A 15 -1.04 15.99 2.15
C TYR A 15 -1.52 15.57 0.76
N PRO A 16 -0.61 15.50 -0.24
CA PRO A 16 -0.95 14.91 -1.52
C PRO A 16 -1.48 13.49 -1.33
N ARG A 17 -2.51 13.13 -2.11
CA ARG A 17 -3.04 11.77 -2.11
C ARG A 17 -1.95 10.76 -2.49
N PRO A 18 -1.83 9.63 -1.77
CA PRO A 18 -0.97 8.51 -2.15
C PRO A 18 -1.28 8.00 -3.56
N ASP A 19 -0.25 7.58 -4.28
CA ASP A 19 -0.42 6.86 -5.53
C ASP A 19 -1.19 5.56 -5.29
N ARG A 20 -2.19 5.29 -6.13
CA ARG A 20 -3.03 4.09 -6.03
C ARG A 20 -2.24 2.78 -5.97
N GLY A 21 -1.03 2.72 -6.54
CA GLY A 21 -0.18 1.52 -6.53
C GLY A 21 0.22 1.06 -5.13
N TRP A 22 0.18 1.94 -4.12
CA TRP A 22 0.40 1.56 -2.73
C TRP A 22 -0.75 0.75 -2.13
N GLY A 23 -1.97 0.90 -2.63
CA GLY A 23 -3.16 0.24 -2.09
C GLY A 23 -3.30 0.44 -0.58
N SER A 24 -3.66 -0.61 0.14
CA SER A 24 -3.81 -0.59 1.61
C SER A 24 -2.49 -0.38 2.38
N CYS A 25 -1.33 -0.53 1.74
CA CYS A 25 -0.05 -0.25 2.40
C CYS A 25 0.09 1.24 2.78
N ALA A 26 -0.49 2.16 2.01
CA ALA A 26 -0.46 3.58 2.36
C ALA A 26 -1.28 3.87 3.63
N GLU A 27 -2.44 3.24 3.78
CA GLU A 27 -3.27 3.33 4.99
C GLU A 27 -2.54 2.81 6.22
N GLU A 28 -1.87 1.67 6.09
CA GLU A 28 -1.09 1.09 7.19
C GLU A 28 0.08 2.00 7.58
N LEU A 29 0.81 2.55 6.60
CA LEU A 29 1.94 3.41 6.90
C LEU A 29 1.54 4.76 7.53
N LEU A 30 0.41 5.35 7.11
CA LEU A 30 0.00 6.69 7.55
C LEU A 30 -0.97 6.71 8.73
N HIS A 31 -1.86 5.72 8.84
CA HIS A 31 -3.05 5.80 9.70
C HIS A 31 -3.17 4.65 10.70
N HIS A 32 -2.72 3.44 10.36
CA HIS A 32 -3.03 2.25 11.14
C HIS A 32 -1.80 1.44 11.50
N SER A 33 -1.62 1.16 12.78
CA SER A 33 -0.70 0.11 13.22
C SER A 33 -1.45 -1.22 13.20
N SER A 34 -1.51 -1.88 12.04
CA SER A 34 -2.27 -3.13 11.89
C SER A 34 -1.54 -4.32 12.53
N ARG A 35 -2.30 -5.26 13.08
CA ARG A 35 -1.77 -6.59 13.47
C ARG A 35 -1.38 -7.44 12.25
N TYR A 36 -1.71 -6.99 11.05
CA TYR A 36 -1.53 -7.70 9.78
C TYR A 36 -0.48 -7.05 8.86
N TYR A 37 0.50 -6.37 9.48
CA TYR A 37 1.61 -5.68 8.81
C TYR A 37 2.50 -6.57 7.94
N HIS A 38 2.35 -7.89 8.04
CA HIS A 38 3.15 -8.86 7.29
C HIS A 38 3.09 -8.63 5.78
N TYR A 39 1.94 -8.21 5.25
CA TYR A 39 1.82 -7.90 3.83
C TYR A 39 2.65 -6.67 3.45
N THR A 40 2.44 -5.54 4.11
CA THR A 40 3.18 -4.30 3.82
C THR A 40 4.67 -4.45 4.08
N GLU A 41 5.07 -5.19 5.11
CA GLU A 41 6.47 -5.56 5.35
C GLU A 41 7.07 -6.30 4.14
N ALA A 42 6.44 -7.38 3.69
CA ALA A 42 6.94 -8.17 2.57
C ALA A 42 6.90 -7.39 1.23
N PHE A 43 5.89 -6.53 1.06
CA PHE A 43 5.75 -5.63 -0.09
C PHE A 43 6.92 -4.64 -0.15
N LEU A 44 7.23 -3.96 0.96
CA LEU A 44 8.37 -3.03 1.05
C LEU A 44 9.72 -3.74 0.88
N ARG A 45 9.92 -4.89 1.51
CA ARG A 45 11.13 -5.72 1.34
C ARG A 45 11.40 -6.03 -0.13
N ASN A 46 10.36 -6.39 -0.87
CA ASN A 46 10.49 -6.75 -2.28
C ASN A 46 10.74 -5.55 -3.18
N LEU A 47 10.04 -4.44 -2.97
CA LEU A 47 10.26 -3.23 -3.75
C LEU A 47 11.67 -2.68 -3.53
N ALA A 48 12.09 -2.50 -2.28
CA ALA A 48 13.39 -1.93 -1.94
C ALA A 48 14.56 -2.91 -2.16
N GLY A 49 14.27 -4.22 -2.25
CA GLY A 49 15.30 -5.26 -2.27
C GLY A 49 15.97 -5.47 -0.91
N ASP A 50 15.49 -4.85 0.17
CA ASP A 50 16.00 -5.06 1.52
C ASP A 50 15.20 -6.16 2.23
N ARG A 51 15.79 -7.36 2.29
CA ARG A 51 15.16 -8.53 2.91
C ARG A 51 15.24 -8.54 4.43
N ARG A 52 16.01 -7.63 5.05
CA ARG A 52 16.21 -7.56 6.51
C ARG A 52 15.25 -6.58 7.18
N PHE A 53 14.60 -5.71 6.41
CA PHE A 53 13.63 -4.76 6.92
C PHE A 53 12.55 -5.46 7.74
N VAL A 54 12.17 -4.89 8.88
CA VAL A 54 11.11 -5.38 9.76
C VAL A 54 10.21 -4.19 10.09
N LEU A 55 8.91 -4.36 9.86
CA LEU A 55 7.87 -3.38 10.19
C LEU A 55 7.32 -3.63 11.60
N GLY A 56 7.56 -4.82 12.17
CA GLY A 56 7.20 -5.13 13.55
C GLY A 56 7.82 -4.14 14.54
N GLY A 57 6.97 -3.41 15.27
CA GLY A 57 7.36 -2.36 16.21
C GLY A 57 7.04 -0.95 15.72
N TYR A 58 6.77 -0.77 14.42
CA TYR A 58 6.32 0.50 13.88
C TYR A 58 4.91 0.84 14.35
N ARG A 59 4.67 2.10 14.70
CA ARG A 59 3.34 2.63 14.98
C ARG A 59 3.16 3.96 14.27
N ALA A 60 2.11 4.06 13.46
CA ALA A 60 1.82 5.27 12.70
C ALA A 60 1.55 6.50 13.60
N GLU A 61 1.17 6.30 14.85
CA GLU A 61 0.99 7.37 15.85
C GLU A 61 2.32 7.98 16.33
N ASP A 62 3.42 7.23 16.25
CA ASP A 62 4.74 7.66 16.72
C ASP A 62 5.48 8.51 15.66
N LEU A 63 4.91 8.66 14.45
CA LEU A 63 5.42 9.59 13.43
C LEU A 63 5.36 11.03 13.92
N SER A 64 6.50 11.72 13.90
CA SER A 64 6.52 13.18 14.03
C SER A 64 5.81 13.83 12.84
N GLU A 65 5.40 15.10 13.00
CA GLU A 65 4.74 15.85 11.92
C GLU A 65 5.63 15.95 10.66
N ALA A 66 6.93 16.17 10.84
CA ALA A 66 7.90 16.23 9.76
C ALA A 66 8.06 14.88 9.05
N GLN A 67 8.17 13.79 9.82
CA GLN A 67 8.26 12.43 9.27
C GLN A 67 6.99 12.05 8.51
N ARG A 68 5.81 12.37 9.05
CA ARG A 68 4.52 12.17 8.40
C ARG A 68 4.44 12.93 7.08
N GLY A 69 4.91 14.18 7.06
CA GLY A 69 4.95 14.98 5.83
C GLY A 69 5.81 14.36 4.75
N VAL A 70 7.03 13.93 5.09
CA VAL A 70 7.91 13.28 4.11
C VAL A 70 7.37 11.92 3.69
N LEU A 71 6.81 11.13 4.60
CA LEU A 71 6.18 9.86 4.26
C LEU A 71 5.00 10.05 3.29
N ALA A 72 4.13 11.03 3.52
CA ALA A 72 3.02 11.32 2.62
C ALA A 72 3.52 11.82 1.25
N ALA A 73 4.58 12.63 1.22
CA ALA A 73 5.22 13.06 -0.02
C ALA A 73 5.81 11.88 -0.81
N VAL A 74 6.46 10.93 -0.14
CA VAL A 74 6.97 9.68 -0.74
C VAL A 74 5.82 8.86 -1.30
N LEU A 75 4.75 8.65 -0.52
CA LEU A 75 3.59 7.85 -0.90
C LEU A 75 2.79 8.49 -2.04
N SER A 76 2.89 9.81 -2.27
CA SER A 76 2.30 10.48 -3.44
C SER A 76 2.92 10.11 -4.79
N LEU A 77 4.02 9.36 -4.77
CA LEU A 77 4.71 8.85 -5.96
C LEU A 77 4.40 7.37 -6.14
N PRO A 78 4.51 6.84 -7.37
CA PRO A 78 4.35 5.40 -7.60
C PRO A 78 5.28 4.54 -6.73
N PRO A 79 4.81 3.36 -6.28
CA PRO A 79 5.66 2.41 -5.57
C PRO A 79 6.80 1.92 -6.47
N GLY A 80 8.02 2.00 -5.95
CA GLY A 80 9.24 1.56 -6.63
C GLY A 80 10.37 1.38 -5.62
N ALA A 81 11.55 0.95 -6.09
CA ALA A 81 12.68 0.65 -5.21
C ALA A 81 13.11 1.85 -4.35
N GLU A 82 13.18 3.03 -4.96
CA GLU A 82 13.58 4.26 -4.28
C GLU A 82 12.54 4.73 -3.25
N THR A 83 11.26 4.77 -3.61
CA THR A 83 10.19 5.21 -2.72
C THR A 83 9.98 4.21 -1.58
N ALA A 84 10.09 2.91 -1.83
CA ALA A 84 10.06 1.90 -0.78
C ALA A 84 11.25 2.02 0.18
N ALA A 85 12.46 2.27 -0.33
CA ALA A 85 13.62 2.51 0.53
C ALA A 85 13.47 3.78 1.38
N ALA A 86 12.85 4.83 0.85
CA ALA A 86 12.51 6.03 1.62
C ALA A 86 11.50 5.72 2.74
N CYS A 87 10.42 4.98 2.45
CA CYS A 87 9.47 4.52 3.47
C CYS A 87 10.18 3.72 4.58
N ILE A 88 11.05 2.76 4.21
CA ILE A 88 11.81 1.94 5.16
C ILE A 88 12.66 2.82 6.09
N ARG A 89 13.40 3.79 5.55
CA ARG A 89 14.25 4.68 6.37
C ARG A 89 13.44 5.48 7.40
N ILE A 90 12.25 5.94 7.02
CA ILE A 90 11.36 6.68 7.94
C ILE A 90 10.83 5.73 9.02
N VAL A 91 10.35 4.54 8.62
CA VAL A 91 9.87 3.52 9.56
C VAL A 91 10.96 3.12 10.56
N GLU A 92 12.17 2.87 10.08
CA GLU A 92 13.31 2.51 10.94
C GLU A 92 13.70 3.63 11.90
N ALA A 93 13.59 4.90 11.48
CA ALA A 93 13.79 6.04 12.38
C ALA A 93 12.74 6.06 13.51
N VAL A 94 11.46 5.88 13.16
CA VAL A 94 10.36 5.79 14.14
C VAL A 94 10.57 4.62 15.11
N CYS A 95 10.89 3.43 14.60
CA CYS A 95 11.19 2.26 15.43
C CYS A 95 12.39 2.47 16.35
N ALA A 96 13.35 3.33 15.97
CA ALA A 96 14.49 3.71 16.79
C ALA A 96 14.17 4.84 17.80
N GLY A 97 12.92 5.31 17.87
CA GLY A 97 12.49 6.40 18.75
C GLY A 97 12.99 7.78 18.33
N ARG A 98 13.35 7.94 17.05
CA ARG A 98 13.79 9.22 16.49
C ARG A 98 12.61 9.97 15.89
N ASP A 99 12.56 11.27 16.09
CA ASP A 99 11.54 12.19 15.57
C ASP A 99 12.05 13.09 14.43
N ASP A 100 13.35 13.04 14.15
CA ASP A 100 13.98 13.78 13.07
C ASP A 100 13.74 13.12 11.71
N VAL A 101 13.87 13.94 10.66
CA VAL A 101 13.84 13.48 9.27
C VAL A 101 15.24 13.57 8.71
N ASP A 102 15.66 12.49 8.07
CA ASP A 102 16.90 12.45 7.32
C ASP A 102 16.98 13.60 6.30
N ALA A 103 18.01 14.43 6.39
CA ALA A 103 18.15 15.64 5.58
C ALA A 103 18.11 15.35 4.08
N ASP A 104 18.66 14.21 3.64
CA ASP A 104 18.64 13.83 2.22
C ASP A 104 17.23 13.49 1.75
N LEU A 105 16.42 12.86 2.61
CA LEU A 105 15.01 12.59 2.30
C LEU A 105 14.20 13.90 2.26
N ALA A 106 14.40 14.77 3.26
CA ALA A 106 13.71 16.05 3.32
C ALA A 106 14.02 16.94 2.09
N GLU A 107 15.29 16.99 1.68
CA GLU A 107 15.72 17.67 0.45
C GLU A 107 15.05 17.07 -0.78
N ARG A 108 15.15 15.75 -0.95
CA ARG A 108 14.67 15.03 -2.14
C ARG A 108 13.18 15.20 -2.37
N TYR A 109 12.39 15.20 -1.30
CA TYR A 109 10.93 15.28 -1.39
C TYR A 109 10.37 16.68 -1.11
N ARG A 110 11.23 17.70 -0.98
CA ARG A 110 10.80 19.06 -0.61
C ARG A 110 9.71 19.64 -1.51
N GLU A 111 9.84 19.50 -2.82
CA GLU A 111 8.86 20.05 -3.76
C GLU A 111 7.45 19.42 -3.60
N ARG A 112 7.39 18.22 -3.02
CA ARG A 112 6.15 17.51 -2.71
C ARG A 112 5.63 17.79 -1.30
N LEU A 113 6.48 18.35 -0.43
CA LEU A 113 6.12 18.83 0.92
C LEU A 113 5.38 20.17 0.90
N HIS A 114 5.19 20.81 -0.26
CA HIS A 114 4.36 22.00 -0.35
C HIS A 114 2.91 21.66 -0.02
N VAL A 115 2.60 21.71 1.27
CA VAL A 115 1.27 21.66 1.87
C VAL A 115 0.44 22.69 1.14
N VAL A 116 -0.53 22.22 0.35
CA VAL A 116 -1.43 23.09 -0.39
C VAL A 116 -2.19 23.93 0.64
N PRO A 117 -2.15 25.27 0.54
CA PRO A 117 -2.93 26.13 1.41
C PRO A 117 -4.40 25.72 1.28
N ARG A 118 -5.07 25.57 2.43
CA ARG A 118 -6.51 25.29 2.53
C ARG A 118 -7.29 26.26 1.64
N GLU A 119 -7.76 25.82 0.48
CA GLU A 119 -8.95 26.43 -0.10
C GLU A 119 -10.13 25.97 0.75
N GLU A 120 -10.78 26.92 1.44
CA GLU A 120 -12.02 26.64 2.17
C GLU A 120 -13.03 25.99 1.22
N GLY A 121 -13.35 24.72 1.45
CA GLY A 121 -14.31 23.96 0.65
C GLY A 121 -13.73 22.86 -0.24
N ALA A 122 -12.42 22.59 -0.19
CA ALA A 122 -11.86 21.41 -0.86
C ALA A 122 -12.47 20.12 -0.24
N PRO A 123 -13.06 19.22 -1.04
CA PRO A 123 -13.62 17.98 -0.53
C PRO A 123 -12.50 17.14 0.10
N VAL A 124 -12.67 16.80 1.38
CA VAL A 124 -11.78 15.88 2.09
C VAL A 124 -12.24 14.47 1.76
N GLU A 125 -11.45 13.76 0.96
CA GLU A 125 -11.65 12.32 0.78
C GLU A 125 -11.02 11.59 1.96
N HIS A 126 -11.85 10.85 2.70
CA HIS A 126 -11.43 9.98 3.79
C HIS A 126 -10.91 8.63 3.29
N SER A 127 -10.89 8.41 1.98
CA SER A 127 -10.59 7.14 1.34
C SER A 127 -9.74 7.35 0.10
N PHE A 128 -8.78 6.44 -0.11
CA PHE A 128 -7.87 6.45 -1.25
C PHE A 128 -8.45 5.81 -2.52
N HIS A 129 -9.75 5.51 -2.56
CA HIS A 129 -10.39 4.77 -3.66
C HIS A 129 -10.72 5.70 -4.84
N ASP A 130 -10.19 5.40 -6.03
CA ASP A 130 -10.55 6.09 -7.28
C ASP A 130 -11.42 5.17 -8.16
N PRO A 131 -12.34 5.73 -8.96
CA PRO A 131 -13.04 4.97 -9.99
C PRO A 131 -12.06 4.42 -11.05
N VAL A 132 -12.30 3.19 -11.48
CA VAL A 132 -11.40 2.41 -12.34
C VAL A 132 -11.36 2.94 -13.78
N PRO A 133 -10.18 3.16 -14.38
CA PRO A 133 -10.08 3.45 -15.80
C PRO A 133 -10.39 2.17 -16.63
N PRO A 134 -11.18 2.26 -17.71
CA PRO A 134 -11.50 1.10 -18.56
C PRO A 134 -10.23 0.49 -19.20
N ARG A 135 -10.15 -0.85 -19.26
CA ARG A 135 -9.03 -1.62 -19.84
C ARG A 135 -9.53 -2.89 -20.57
N ASP A 136 -8.74 -3.40 -21.52
CA ASP A 136 -9.10 -4.50 -22.44
C ASP A 136 -9.03 -5.93 -21.86
N LEU A 137 -8.30 -6.14 -20.75
CA LEU A 137 -8.24 -7.41 -20.01
C LEU A 137 -8.75 -7.17 -18.58
N PRO A 138 -9.49 -8.13 -17.97
CA PRO A 138 -9.82 -8.03 -16.57
C PRO A 138 -8.50 -8.02 -15.79
N PRO A 139 -8.16 -6.92 -15.10
CA PRO A 139 -6.84 -6.74 -14.51
C PRO A 139 -6.55 -7.71 -13.35
N ILE A 140 -7.55 -8.50 -12.94
CA ILE A 140 -7.47 -9.48 -11.87
C ILE A 140 -6.96 -10.86 -12.30
N GLU A 141 -7.13 -11.24 -13.57
CA GLU A 141 -6.78 -12.58 -14.09
C GLU A 141 -5.31 -13.00 -13.82
N PRO A 142 -4.30 -12.14 -14.03
CA PRO A 142 -2.91 -12.51 -13.73
C PRO A 142 -2.69 -12.83 -12.25
N PHE A 143 -3.38 -12.13 -11.35
CA PHE A 143 -3.29 -12.40 -9.92
C PHE A 143 -3.97 -13.72 -9.57
N LEU A 144 -5.16 -14.01 -10.10
CA LEU A 144 -5.87 -15.27 -9.87
C LEU A 144 -5.07 -16.47 -10.37
N ALA A 145 -4.48 -16.39 -11.56
CA ALA A 145 -3.62 -17.44 -12.10
C ALA A 145 -2.37 -17.69 -11.22
N ILE A 146 -1.79 -16.65 -10.62
CA ILE A 146 -0.69 -16.80 -9.67
C ILE A 146 -1.18 -17.40 -8.35
N ALA A 147 -2.31 -16.92 -7.83
CA ALA A 147 -2.90 -17.41 -6.58
C ALA A 147 -3.24 -18.91 -6.65
N GLU A 148 -3.85 -19.35 -7.76
CA GLU A 148 -4.14 -20.77 -8.02
C GLU A 148 -2.86 -21.60 -8.00
N ARG A 149 -1.81 -21.17 -8.72
CA ARG A 149 -0.50 -21.86 -8.74
C ARG A 149 0.18 -21.90 -7.39
N LEU A 150 -0.06 -20.91 -6.54
CA LEU A 150 0.44 -20.84 -5.18
C LEU A 150 -0.46 -21.55 -4.16
N GLN A 151 -1.61 -22.09 -4.59
CA GLN A 151 -2.62 -22.70 -3.73
C GLN A 151 -3.07 -21.73 -2.62
N MET A 152 -3.26 -20.47 -3.00
CA MET A 152 -3.72 -19.40 -2.14
C MET A 152 -5.23 -19.22 -2.31
N PRO A 153 -6.04 -19.43 -1.26
CA PRO A 153 -7.45 -19.07 -1.27
C PRO A 153 -7.60 -17.57 -1.52
N VAL A 154 -8.44 -17.22 -2.49
CA VAL A 154 -8.74 -15.85 -2.86
C VAL A 154 -10.24 -15.77 -3.15
N ALA A 155 -10.93 -14.88 -2.46
CA ALA A 155 -12.30 -14.51 -2.80
C ALA A 155 -12.29 -13.16 -3.50
N VAL A 156 -13.20 -12.97 -4.45
CA VAL A 156 -13.32 -11.71 -5.20
C VAL A 156 -14.78 -11.29 -5.19
N HIS A 157 -15.04 -10.07 -4.73
CA HIS A 157 -16.37 -9.47 -4.81
C HIS A 157 -16.23 -7.98 -5.18
N GLY A 158 -16.77 -7.61 -6.34
CA GLY A 158 -16.55 -6.28 -6.92
C GLY A 158 -15.05 -6.00 -7.14
N HIS A 159 -14.52 -4.99 -6.44
CA HIS A 159 -13.10 -4.61 -6.50
C HIS A 159 -12.33 -5.01 -5.22
N VAL A 160 -12.94 -5.81 -4.36
CA VAL A 160 -12.28 -6.31 -3.15
C VAL A 160 -11.78 -7.73 -3.43
N VAL A 161 -10.53 -7.95 -3.08
CA VAL A 161 -9.85 -9.25 -3.13
C VAL A 161 -9.55 -9.64 -1.69
N GLU A 162 -10.26 -10.64 -1.19
CA GLU A 162 -10.04 -11.17 0.15
C GLU A 162 -9.08 -12.35 0.11
N LEU A 163 -8.08 -12.32 0.99
CA LEU A 163 -7.13 -13.40 1.17
C LEU A 163 -6.39 -13.28 2.51
N SER A 164 -5.65 -14.31 2.91
CA SER A 164 -4.78 -14.18 4.08
C SER A 164 -3.51 -13.38 3.76
N PHE A 165 -3.33 -12.22 4.39
CA PHE A 165 -2.12 -11.40 4.29
C PHE A 165 -0.90 -12.14 4.79
N ARG A 166 -1.06 -13.01 5.79
CA ARG A 166 0.03 -13.87 6.27
C ARG A 166 0.49 -14.84 5.20
N GLN A 167 -0.43 -15.46 4.47
CA GLN A 167 -0.09 -16.36 3.37
C GLN A 167 0.53 -15.59 2.20
N LEU A 168 -0.06 -14.44 1.84
CA LEU A 168 0.46 -13.54 0.81
C LEU A 168 1.91 -13.13 1.11
N ALA A 169 2.17 -12.67 2.33
CA ALA A 169 3.49 -12.28 2.81
C ALA A 169 4.51 -13.41 2.69
N ARG A 170 4.12 -14.65 3.03
CA ARG A 170 5.01 -15.83 2.88
C ARG A 170 5.38 -16.08 1.42
N HIS A 171 4.47 -15.86 0.48
CA HIS A 171 4.77 -16.00 -0.95
C HIS A 171 5.62 -14.83 -1.47
N LEU A 172 5.35 -13.61 -1.00
CA LEU A 172 6.21 -12.44 -1.23
C LEU A 172 7.60 -12.63 -0.62
N ASP A 173 7.75 -13.46 0.42
CA ASP A 173 9.03 -13.82 1.02
C ASP A 173 9.64 -15.12 0.49
N SER A 174 9.10 -15.66 -0.60
CA SER A 174 9.58 -16.91 -1.21
C SER A 174 11.09 -16.87 -1.52
N PRO A 175 11.84 -17.96 -1.31
CA PRO A 175 13.25 -18.03 -1.69
C PRO A 175 13.45 -17.92 -3.20
N ARG A 176 12.41 -18.16 -4.01
CA ARG A 176 12.46 -18.08 -5.48
C ARG A 176 12.18 -16.65 -5.96
N PRO A 177 13.16 -15.92 -6.52
CA PRO A 177 12.98 -14.53 -6.93
C PRO A 177 11.87 -14.34 -7.96
N GLN A 178 11.68 -15.29 -8.87
CA GLN A 178 10.64 -15.22 -9.89
C GLN A 178 9.23 -15.22 -9.28
N VAL A 179 9.01 -15.98 -8.20
CA VAL A 179 7.72 -15.99 -7.49
C VAL A 179 7.45 -14.62 -6.89
N ARG A 180 8.46 -14.03 -6.22
CA ARG A 180 8.34 -12.72 -5.59
C ARG A 180 8.03 -11.63 -6.62
N VAL A 181 8.83 -11.56 -7.68
CA VAL A 181 8.67 -10.54 -8.74
C VAL A 181 7.33 -10.66 -9.44
N ASN A 182 6.92 -11.88 -9.82
CA ASN A 182 5.64 -12.08 -10.51
C ASN A 182 4.46 -11.69 -9.61
N LEU A 183 4.48 -12.12 -8.34
CA LEU A 183 3.42 -11.79 -7.39
C LEU A 183 3.39 -10.29 -7.07
N GLN A 184 4.55 -9.66 -6.85
CA GLN A 184 4.68 -8.22 -6.63
C GLN A 184 4.10 -7.42 -7.79
N ASN A 185 4.43 -7.80 -9.03
CA ASN A 185 3.92 -7.12 -10.22
C ASN A 185 2.40 -7.30 -10.39
N ALA A 186 1.88 -8.49 -10.07
CA ALA A 186 0.44 -8.73 -10.12
C ALA A 186 -0.32 -7.88 -9.08
N ILE A 187 0.21 -7.75 -7.87
CA ILE A 187 -0.34 -6.88 -6.82
C ILE A 187 -0.32 -5.42 -7.25
N LEU A 188 0.80 -4.93 -7.79
CA LEU A 188 0.90 -3.57 -8.31
C LEU A 188 -0.14 -3.32 -9.40
N TRP A 189 -0.35 -4.30 -10.29
CA TRP A 189 -1.37 -4.19 -11.32
C TRP A 189 -2.78 -4.14 -10.72
N LEU A 190 -3.10 -5.02 -9.75
CA LEU A 190 -4.38 -4.97 -9.04
C LEU A 190 -4.66 -3.59 -8.44
N HIS A 191 -3.71 -3.07 -7.67
CA HIS A 191 -3.83 -1.75 -7.05
C HIS A 191 -4.02 -0.64 -8.10
N GLN A 192 -3.25 -0.67 -9.19
CA GLN A 192 -3.40 0.29 -10.30
C GLN A 192 -4.75 0.18 -11.02
N ALA A 193 -5.36 -0.99 -10.98
CA ALA A 193 -6.70 -1.24 -11.48
C ALA A 193 -7.81 -0.91 -10.49
N GLY A 194 -7.47 -0.40 -9.29
CA GLY A 194 -8.45 -0.04 -8.26
C GLY A 194 -8.94 -1.22 -7.44
N TYR A 195 -8.27 -2.37 -7.48
CA TYR A 195 -8.58 -3.48 -6.57
C TYR A 195 -7.96 -3.23 -5.20
N HIS A 196 -8.69 -3.64 -4.18
CA HIS A 196 -8.30 -3.53 -2.78
C HIS A 196 -8.05 -4.92 -2.22
N LEU A 197 -6.86 -5.12 -1.66
CA LEU A 197 -6.59 -6.33 -0.90
C LEU A 197 -7.11 -6.15 0.52
N HIS A 198 -7.93 -7.10 0.97
CA HIS A 198 -8.46 -7.15 2.32
C HIS A 198 -8.02 -8.43 3.01
N ASP A 199 -7.60 -8.32 4.27
CA ASP A 199 -7.16 -9.48 5.02
C ASP A 199 -8.37 -10.30 5.48
N HIS A 200 -8.37 -11.57 5.12
CA HIS A 200 -9.30 -12.57 5.63
C HIS A 200 -8.48 -13.70 6.28
N PRO A 201 -8.16 -13.56 7.58
CA PRO A 201 -7.40 -14.57 8.31
C PRO A 201 -8.12 -15.91 8.31
N GLY A 202 -7.46 -16.95 7.81
CA GLY A 202 -8.01 -18.31 7.84
C GLY A 202 -8.94 -18.65 6.67
N LEU A 203 -9.11 -17.76 5.69
CA LEU A 203 -9.90 -18.01 4.49
C LEU A 203 -9.53 -19.36 3.86
N SER A 204 -10.52 -20.25 3.75
CA SER A 204 -10.38 -21.53 3.09
C SER A 204 -10.79 -21.48 1.61
N HIS A 205 -10.39 -22.48 0.82
CA HIS A 205 -10.82 -22.60 -0.58
C HIS A 205 -12.34 -22.81 -0.74
N GLY A 206 -13.01 -23.35 0.29
CA GLY A 206 -14.47 -23.51 0.29
C GLY A 206 -15.15 -22.15 0.45
N GLU A 207 -14.81 -21.44 1.52
CA GLU A 207 -15.34 -20.09 1.80
C GLU A 207 -15.04 -19.11 0.66
N ALA A 208 -13.86 -19.20 0.05
CA ALA A 208 -13.50 -18.35 -1.08
C ALA A 208 -14.41 -18.53 -2.31
N ARG A 209 -14.91 -19.76 -2.55
CA ARG A 209 -15.88 -20.03 -3.62
C ARG A 209 -17.24 -19.46 -3.27
N ASP A 210 -17.70 -19.70 -2.03
CA ASP A 210 -19.01 -19.24 -1.57
C ASP A 210 -19.11 -17.69 -1.66
N ILE A 211 -18.07 -16.97 -1.22
CA ILE A 211 -18.01 -15.50 -1.30
C ILE A 211 -17.96 -14.99 -2.75
N GLY A 212 -17.23 -15.69 -3.62
CA GLY A 212 -17.13 -15.34 -5.04
C GLY A 212 -18.46 -15.52 -5.79
N ASP A 213 -19.22 -16.55 -5.44
CA ASP A 213 -20.49 -16.89 -6.07
C ASP A 213 -21.65 -15.97 -5.60
N ASP A 214 -21.64 -15.52 -4.34
CA ASP A 214 -22.63 -14.57 -3.81
C ASP A 214 -22.54 -13.16 -4.46
N GLY A 215 -21.39 -12.82 -5.07
CA GLY A 215 -21.19 -11.57 -5.81
C GLY A 215 -21.69 -11.58 -7.26
N ALA A 216 -22.20 -12.72 -7.76
CA ALA A 216 -22.62 -12.91 -9.16
C ALA A 216 -24.13 -12.78 -9.41
N VAL A 217 -24.90 -12.25 -8.44
CA VAL A 217 -26.37 -12.08 -8.51
C VAL A 217 -26.78 -10.70 -9.03
#